data_AF-A0A1G7DWB1-F1
#
_entry.id   AF-A0A1G7DWB1-F1
#
_cell.length_a   1.000
_cell.length_b   1.000
_cell.length_c   1.000
_cell.angle_alpha   90.00
_cell.angle_beta   90.00
_cell.angle_gamma   90.00
#
_symmetry.space_group_name_H-M   'P 1'
#
loop_
_entity.id
_entity.type
_entity.pdbx_description
1 polymer ?
#
loop_
_entity_poly.entity_id
_entity_poly.type
_entity_poly.pdbx_seq_one_letter_code
_entity_poly.pdbx_strand_id
1 'polypeptide(L)' 'MAQVAFDLGINRNSLPNWVNQFGTGVRARRRKEAEAARVLSEAERIRQLEKENALLKEERDILRKAAQYFAKEMGL' A
#
# COMPACT_ATOMS: atom_id res chain seq x y z
N MET A 1 -14.50 29.17 14.31
CA MET A 1 -14.04 28.43 13.11
C MET A 1 -14.88 28.78 11.87
N ALA A 2 -16.21 28.80 11.95
CA ALA A 2 -17.04 29.20 10.80
C ALA A 2 -16.82 30.66 10.36
N GLN A 3 -16.71 31.59 11.31
CA GLN A 3 -16.37 32.99 11.01
C GLN A 3 -15.01 33.11 10.31
N VAL A 4 -13.97 32.46 10.85
CA VAL A 4 -12.63 32.45 10.25
C VAL A 4 -12.66 31.85 8.83
N ALA A 5 -13.46 30.81 8.57
CA ALA A 5 -13.60 30.27 7.24
C ALA A 5 -14.29 31.26 6.28
N PHE A 6 -15.31 31.97 6.77
CA PHE A 6 -16.01 33.02 6.02
C PHE A 6 -15.09 34.20 5.70
N ASP A 7 -14.32 34.68 6.69
CA ASP A 7 -13.36 35.79 6.52
C ASP A 7 -12.27 35.45 5.49
N LEU A 8 -11.90 34.18 5.40
CA LEU A 8 -10.94 33.67 4.42
C LEU A 8 -11.59 33.31 3.06
N GLY A 9 -12.91 33.46 2.91
CA GLY A 9 -13.63 33.14 1.68
C GLY A 9 -13.63 31.65 1.32
N ILE A 10 -13.41 30.76 2.30
CA ILE A 10 -13.35 29.31 2.09
C ILE A 10 -14.58 28.61 2.66
N ASN A 11 -14.82 27.38 2.20
CA ASN A 11 -15.95 26.59 2.71
C ASN A 11 -15.85 26.41 4.23
N ARG A 12 -16.97 26.62 4.94
CA ARG A 12 -17.07 26.55 6.41
C ARG A 12 -16.56 25.23 7.01
N ASN A 13 -16.58 24.14 6.25
CA ASN A 13 -16.11 22.82 6.67
C ASN A 13 -14.63 22.58 6.38
N SER A 14 -13.99 23.39 5.51
CA SER A 14 -12.58 23.20 5.13
C SER A 14 -11.64 23.38 6.31
N LEU A 15 -11.80 24.44 7.11
CA LEU A 15 -10.93 24.68 8.28
C LEU A 15 -11.01 23.55 9.32
N PRO A 16 -12.21 23.12 9.79
CA PRO A 16 -12.30 21.96 10.68
C PRO A 16 -11.64 20.70 10.10
N ASN A 17 -11.82 20.44 8.80
CA ASN A 17 -11.23 19.28 8.13
C ASN A 17 -9.69 19.35 8.10
N TRP A 18 -9.14 20.50 7.74
CA TRP A 18 -7.68 20.70 7.72
C TRP A 18 -7.08 20.66 9.12
N VAL A 19 -7.74 21.22 10.14
CA VAL A 19 -7.28 21.12 11.53
C VAL A 19 -7.29 19.67 12.00
N ASN A 20 -8.33 18.90 11.66
CA ASN A 20 -8.40 17.48 11.99
C ASN A 20 -7.35 16.64 11.24
N GLN A 21 -6.97 17.03 10.03
CA GLN A 21 -6.04 16.28 9.17
C GLN A 21 -4.57 16.66 9.40
N PHE A 22 -4.28 17.96 9.50
CA PHE A 22 -2.93 18.51 9.48
C PHE A 22 -2.55 19.20 10.80
N GLY A 23 -3.52 19.46 11.69
CA GLY A 23 -3.27 20.10 12.97
C GLY A 23 -2.35 19.30 13.89
N THR A 24 -2.05 19.89 15.04
CA THR A 24 -1.09 19.33 16.02
C THR A 24 -1.77 18.69 17.23
N GLY A 25 -3.11 18.74 17.29
CA GLY A 25 -3.92 18.17 18.37
C GLY A 25 -4.01 16.64 18.33
N VAL A 26 -4.53 16.05 19.43
CA VAL A 26 -4.57 14.59 19.66
C VAL A 26 -5.22 13.82 18.51
N ARG A 27 -6.33 14.31 17.95
CA ARG A 27 -7.03 13.64 16.84
C ARG A 27 -6.17 13.55 15.58
N ALA A 28 -5.50 14.64 15.21
CA ALA A 28 -4.63 14.68 14.04
C ALA A 28 -3.39 13.79 14.21
N ARG A 29 -2.80 13.76 15.42
CA ARG A 29 -1.67 12.85 15.75
C ARG A 29 -2.07 11.38 15.63
N ARG A 30 -3.18 10.97 16.25
CA ARG A 30 -3.68 9.59 16.16
C ARG A 30 -3.94 9.15 14.72
N ARG A 31 -4.44 10.06 13.87
CA ARG A 31 -4.65 9.77 12.45
C ARG A 31 -3.33 9.51 11.73
N LYS A 32 -2.30 10.34 11.96
CA LYS A 32 -0.96 10.16 11.39
C LYS A 32 -0.32 8.85 11.86
N GLU A 33 -0.46 8.51 13.13
CA GLU A 33 0.03 7.23 13.68
C GLU A 33 -0.67 6.03 13.02
N ALA A 34 -1.99 6.08 12.87
CA ALA A 34 -2.75 5.03 12.21
C ALA A 34 -2.38 4.88 10.72
N GLU A 35 -2.12 6.00 10.03
CA GLU A 35 -1.67 6.00 8.64
C GLU A 35 -0.25 5.43 8.51
N ALA A 36 0.67 5.81 9.39
CA ALA A 36 2.01 5.23 9.44
C ALA A 36 1.99 3.72 9.69
N ALA A 37 1.14 3.26 10.62
CA ALA A 37 0.97 1.83 10.90
C ALA A 37 0.44 1.06 9.67
N ARG A 38 -0.50 1.65 8.92
CA ARG A 38 -1.00 1.07 7.65
C ARG A 38 0.10 0.97 6.59
N VAL A 39 0.91 2.03 6.44
CA VAL A 39 2.02 2.03 5.48
C VAL A 39 3.05 0.94 5.82
N LEU A 40 3.39 0.78 7.10
CA LEU A 40 4.29 -0.29 7.55
C LEU A 40 3.72 -1.68 7.24
N SER A 41 2.43 -1.89 7.52
CA SER A 41 1.74 -3.16 7.24
C SER A 41 1.69 -3.48 5.74
N GLU A 42 1.43 -2.48 4.89
CA GLU A 42 1.42 -2.67 3.44
C GLU A 42 2.83 -2.98 2.90
N ALA A 43 3.87 -2.34 3.44
CA ALA A 43 5.25 -2.63 3.08
C ALA A 43 5.65 -4.07 3.45
N GLU A 44 5.19 -4.57 4.60
CA GLU A 44 5.39 -5.98 4.99
C GLU A 44 4.68 -6.93 4.04
N ARG A 45 3.44 -6.63 3.68
CA ARG A 45 2.67 -7.42 2.71
C ARG A 45 3.33 -7.46 1.33
N ILE A 46 3.82 -6.33 0.84
CA ILE A 46 4.56 -6.25 -0.43
C ILE A 46 5.80 -7.14 -0.38
N ARG A 47 6.60 -7.08 0.70
CA ARG A 47 7.79 -7.94 0.84
C ARG A 47 7.44 -9.43 0.82
N GLN A 48 6.34 -9.82 1.45
CA GLN A 48 5.87 -11.22 1.43
C GLN A 48 5.47 -11.64 0.01
N LEU A 49 4.67 -10.81 -0.67
CA LEU A 49 4.22 -11.09 -2.04
C LEU A 49 5.38 -11.15 -3.03
N GLU A 50 6.38 -10.28 -2.92
CA GLU A 50 7.58 -10.31 -3.76
C GLU A 50 8.38 -11.61 -3.57
N LYS A 51 8.52 -12.07 -2.32
CA LYS A 51 9.18 -13.34 -2.00
C LYS A 51 8.43 -14.53 -2.58
N GLU A 52 7.11 -14.58 -2.41
CA GLU A 52 6.27 -15.64 -2.99
C GLU A 52 6.32 -15.63 -4.52
N ASN A 53 6.27 -14.44 -5.13
CA ASN A 53 6.34 -14.30 -6.59
C ASN A 53 7.68 -14.78 -7.15
N ALA A 54 8.79 -14.53 -6.44
CA ALA A 54 10.11 -15.03 -6.82
C ALA A 54 10.16 -16.57 -6.78
N LEU A 55 9.65 -17.19 -5.71
CA LEU A 55 9.57 -18.65 -5.59
C LEU A 55 8.72 -19.26 -6.70
N LEU A 56 7.52 -18.71 -6.94
CA LEU A 56 6.61 -19.20 -7.98
C LEU A 56 7.24 -19.10 -9.39
N LYS A 57 8.03 -18.05 -9.65
CA LYS A 57 8.76 -17.92 -10.92
C LYS A 57 9.82 -19.00 -11.07
N GLU A 58 10.57 -19.29 -10.01
CA GLU A 58 11.57 -20.36 -10.00
C GLU A 58 10.93 -21.73 -10.24
N GLU A 59 9.86 -22.06 -9.50
CA GLU A 59 9.10 -23.30 -9.68
C GLU A 59 8.57 -23.44 -11.11
N ARG A 60 7.97 -22.38 -11.66
CA ARG A 60 7.49 -22.36 -13.05
C ARG A 60 8.63 -22.61 -14.04
N ASP A 61 9.80 -22.03 -13.81
CA ASP A 61 10.94 -22.18 -14.72
C ASP A 61 11.54 -23.58 -14.65
N ILE A 62 11.57 -24.21 -13.47
CA ILE A 62 11.93 -25.63 -13.32
C ILE A 62 10.95 -26.51 -14.09
N LEU A 63 9.64 -26.31 -13.89
CA LEU A 63 8.61 -27.09 -14.57
C LEU A 63 8.67 -26.92 -16.10
N ARG A 64 8.92 -25.69 -16.58
CA ARG A 64 9.09 -25.43 -18.01
C ARG A 64 10.31 -26.15 -18.58
N LYS A 65 11.45 -26.13 -17.89
CA LYS A 65 12.65 -26.87 -18.30
C LYS A 65 12.40 -28.37 -18.32
N ALA A 66 11.72 -28.90 -17.30
CA ALA A 66 11.34 -30.31 -17.24
C ALA A 66 10.44 -30.69 -18.43
N ALA A 67 9.40 -29.90 -18.72
CA ALA A 67 8.52 -30.14 -19.86
C ALA A 67 9.27 -30.15 -21.20
N GLN A 68 10.24 -29.24 -21.40
CA GLN A 68 11.09 -29.23 -22.59
C GLN A 68 11.97 -30.48 -22.70
N TYR A 69 12.57 -30.90 -21.59
CA TYR A 69 13.36 -32.13 -21.53
C TYR A 69 12.52 -33.35 -21.91
N PHE A 70 11.33 -33.47 -21.30
CA PHE A 70 10.43 -34.58 -21.56
C PHE A 70 9.90 -34.61 -22.99
N ALA A 71 9.55 -33.46 -23.58
CA ALA A 71 9.16 -33.40 -24.99
C ALA A 71 10.29 -33.94 -25.90
N LYS A 72 11.53 -33.50 -25.66
CA LYS A 72 12.71 -33.94 -26.41
C LYS A 72 12.99 -35.44 -26.26
N GLU A 73 12.88 -36.00 -25.05
CA GLU A 73 13.14 -37.42 -24.81
C GLU A 73 12.01 -38.34 -25.28
N MET A 74 10.75 -37.89 -25.19
CA MET A 74 9.59 -38.68 -25.63
C MET A 74 9.29 -38.53 -27.13
N GLY A 75 10.09 -37.76 -27.88
CA GLY A 75 9.96 -37.62 -29.33
C GLY A 75 8.71 -36.85 -29.78
N LEU A 76 8.16 -35.98 -28.91
CA LEU A 76 7.07 -35.04 -29.23
C LEU A 76 7.61 -33.68 -29.67
#